data_AF-A0A146LLE4-F1
#
_entry.id   AF-A0A146LLE4-F1
#
_cell.length_a   1.000
_cell.length_b   1.000
_cell.length_c   1.000
_cell.angle_alpha   90.00
_cell.angle_beta   90.00
_cell.angle_gamma   90.00
#
_symmetry.space_group_name_H-M   'P 1'
#
loop_
_entity.id
_entity.type
_entity.pdbx_description
1 polymer ?
#
loop_
_entity_poly.entity_id
_entity_poly.type
_entity_poly.pdbx_seq_one_letter_code
_entity_poly.pdbx_strand_id
1 'polypeptide(L)'
;GAVGALLVLFATVVVSCSGKGYTPCELAKELTNKYKSDLMTYLEGNVSLAVCIAGYHDYDTTHRLQHPDGSVSLGIFGLKYISTVLNCRQHDNTDHTNDNLQGDLECLNKTVLSRPNKAYMYERLCASDLTRKCSCGETDCSVTDSIWVPLYKDIIDLTYGEEDAVAKYLSERNIDYYKPPPTTTQTPHTTQTPHTTQTPH
;
A
#
# COMPACT_ATOMS: atom_id res chain seq x y z
N GLY A 1 3.53 -54.13 -33.98
CA GLY A 1 3.73 -52.71 -34.28
C GLY A 1 3.85 -51.96 -32.97
N ALA A 2 4.98 -51.30 -32.73
CA ALA A 2 5.20 -50.51 -31.53
C ALA A 2 4.69 -49.10 -31.77
N VAL A 3 3.72 -48.66 -30.97
CA VAL A 3 3.19 -47.29 -31.02
C VAL A 3 4.12 -46.43 -30.16
N GLY A 4 4.98 -45.65 -30.81
CA GLY A 4 5.87 -44.71 -30.14
C GLY A 4 5.05 -43.57 -29.54
N ALA A 5 5.03 -43.45 -28.22
CA ALA A 5 4.44 -42.31 -27.53
C ALA A 5 5.35 -41.09 -27.71
N LEU A 6 4.89 -40.11 -28.50
CA LEU A 6 5.53 -38.80 -28.61
C LEU A 6 5.25 -38.02 -27.31
N LEU A 7 6.25 -37.93 -26.43
CA LEU A 7 6.23 -37.01 -25.29
C LEU A 7 6.46 -35.59 -25.81
N VAL A 8 5.36 -34.83 -25.96
CA VAL A 8 5.43 -33.39 -26.20
C VAL A 8 5.76 -32.73 -24.86
N LEU A 9 7.05 -32.48 -24.63
CA LEU A 9 7.54 -31.63 -23.56
C LEU A 9 7.13 -30.18 -23.87
N PHE A 10 6.01 -29.74 -23.28
CA PHE A 10 5.74 -28.32 -23.15
C PHE A 10 6.78 -27.73 -22.20
N ALA A 11 7.84 -27.15 -22.76
CA ALA A 11 8.72 -26.28 -22.03
C ALA A 11 7.89 -25.06 -21.61
N THR A 12 7.37 -25.09 -20.38
CA THR A 12 6.86 -23.89 -19.73
C THR A 12 8.04 -22.94 -19.59
N VAL A 13 8.12 -21.96 -20.49
CA VAL A 13 8.95 -20.79 -20.26
C VAL A 13 8.35 -20.12 -19.02
N VAL A 14 8.93 -20.43 -17.86
CA VAL A 14 8.71 -19.61 -16.67
C VAL A 14 9.37 -18.29 -17.00
N VAL A 15 8.59 -17.37 -17.55
CA VAL A 15 8.96 -15.96 -17.57
C VAL A 15 9.06 -15.60 -16.10
N SER A 16 10.29 -15.62 -15.59
CA SER A 16 10.59 -15.18 -14.24
C SER A 16 10.36 -13.67 -14.25
N CYS A 17 9.12 -13.24 -14.01
CA CYS A 17 8.81 -11.86 -13.69
C CYS A 17 9.63 -11.55 -12.43
N SER A 18 10.69 -10.77 -12.61
CA SER A 18 11.54 -10.29 -11.52
C SER A 18 10.81 -9.18 -10.78
N GLY A 19 9.71 -9.52 -10.13
CA GLY A 19 8.97 -8.65 -9.23
C GLY A 19 9.36 -8.95 -7.79
N LYS A 20 9.63 -7.89 -7.03
CA LYS A 20 9.85 -7.99 -5.60
C LYS A 20 8.51 -7.91 -4.88
N GLY A 21 8.09 -9.03 -4.31
CA GLY A 21 7.06 -9.05 -3.26
C GLY A 21 7.68 -8.63 -1.93
N TYR A 22 7.17 -7.56 -1.32
CA TYR A 22 7.61 -7.12 0.00
C TYR A 22 6.72 -7.70 1.10
N THR A 23 7.29 -7.99 2.27
CA THR A 23 6.48 -7.96 3.49
C THR A 23 6.17 -6.50 3.89
N PRO A 24 5.11 -6.25 4.68
CA PRO A 24 4.78 -4.89 5.11
C PRO A 24 5.94 -4.16 5.82
N CYS A 25 6.72 -4.88 6.64
CA CYS A 25 7.85 -4.30 7.35
C CYS A 25 9.08 -4.08 6.47
N GLU A 26 9.35 -4.95 5.49
CA GLU A 26 10.41 -4.71 4.52
C GLU A 26 10.12 -3.47 3.68
N LEU A 27 8.88 -3.29 3.22
CA LEU A 27 8.48 -2.09 2.51
C LEU A 27 8.61 -0.85 3.39
N ALA A 28 8.11 -0.90 4.64
CA ALA A 28 8.23 0.20 5.59
C ALA A 28 9.70 0.62 5.82
N LYS A 29 10.60 -0.36 5.96
CA LYS A 29 12.04 -0.15 6.12
C LYS A 29 12.65 0.48 4.87
N GLU A 30 12.31 -0.03 3.68
CA GLU A 30 12.83 0.52 2.42
C GLU A 30 12.34 1.96 2.19
N LEU A 31 11.07 2.25 2.46
CA LEU A 31 10.51 3.60 2.40
C LEU A 31 11.20 4.56 3.38
N THR A 32 11.46 4.11 4.61
CA THR A 32 12.08 4.93 5.67
C THR A 32 13.56 5.20 5.43
N ASN A 33 14.27 4.26 4.79
CA ASN A 33 15.73 4.33 4.63
C ASN A 33 16.14 4.82 3.24
N LYS A 34 15.65 4.17 2.19
CA LYS A 34 16.07 4.41 0.80
C LYS A 34 15.28 5.55 0.18
N TYR A 35 13.97 5.59 0.40
CA TYR A 35 13.05 6.55 -0.22
C TYR A 35 12.62 7.68 0.73
N LYS A 36 13.37 7.93 1.81
CA LYS A 36 13.00 8.90 2.85
C LYS A 36 12.70 10.28 2.28
N SER A 37 13.55 10.79 1.39
CA SER A 37 13.39 12.12 0.80
C SER A 37 12.15 12.20 -0.08
N ASP A 38 11.91 11.19 -0.92
CA ASP A 38 10.73 11.14 -1.80
C ASP A 38 9.45 10.99 -0.98
N LEU A 39 9.46 10.15 0.06
CA LEU A 39 8.33 9.98 0.96
C LEU A 39 8.00 11.29 1.71
N MET A 40 9.01 12.01 2.20
CA MET A 40 8.81 13.33 2.81
C MET A 40 8.23 14.34 1.83
N THR A 41 8.64 14.28 0.56
CA THR A 41 8.21 15.22 -0.48
C THR A 41 6.78 14.95 -0.95
N TYR A 42 6.41 13.67 -1.14
CA TYR A 42 5.19 13.29 -1.82
C TYR A 42 4.10 12.73 -0.91
N LEU A 43 4.44 12.28 0.31
CA LEU A 43 3.48 11.76 1.27
C LEU A 43 3.68 12.33 2.67
N GLU A 44 4.40 13.46 2.80
CA GLU A 44 4.66 14.13 4.09
C GLU A 44 5.30 13.20 5.14
N GLY A 45 6.02 12.18 4.69
CA GLY A 45 6.65 11.17 5.55
C GLY A 45 5.70 10.07 6.04
N ASN A 46 4.47 9.99 5.53
CA ASN A 46 3.47 9.02 5.95
C ASN A 46 3.76 7.60 5.41
N VAL A 47 4.69 6.91 6.07
CA VAL A 47 5.06 5.51 5.77
C VAL A 47 3.84 4.59 5.84
N SER A 48 2.98 4.78 6.85
CA SER A 48 1.84 3.90 7.10
C SER A 48 0.80 3.95 5.98
N LEU A 49 0.54 5.14 5.43
CA LEU A 49 -0.34 5.30 4.27
C LEU A 49 0.23 4.59 3.03
N ALA A 50 1.51 4.81 2.72
CA ALA A 50 2.16 4.14 1.59
C ALA A 50 2.09 2.60 1.71
N VAL A 51 2.42 2.07 2.90
CA VAL A 51 2.36 0.63 3.18
C VAL A 51 0.93 0.10 3.12
N CYS A 52 -0.05 0.85 3.60
CA CYS A 52 -1.44 0.44 3.51
C CYS A 52 -1.93 0.35 2.05
N ILE A 53 -1.67 1.38 1.24
CA ILE A 53 -2.01 1.39 -0.19
C ILE A 53 -1.36 0.20 -0.90
N ALA A 54 -0.06 -0.03 -0.63
CA ALA A 54 0.66 -1.17 -1.18
C ALA A 54 0.05 -2.53 -0.83
N GLY A 55 -0.58 -2.64 0.35
CA GLY A 55 -1.22 -3.87 0.79
C GLY A 55 -2.47 -4.25 -0.02
N TYR A 56 -3.07 -3.31 -0.75
CA TYR A 56 -4.16 -3.60 -1.70
C TYR A 56 -3.66 -4.10 -3.06
N HIS A 57 -2.34 -4.11 -3.27
CA HIS A 57 -1.66 -4.63 -4.46
C HIS A 57 -0.68 -5.74 -4.08
N ASP A 58 -0.99 -6.46 -2.99
CA ASP A 58 -0.18 -7.55 -2.42
C ASP A 58 1.29 -7.24 -2.16
N TYR A 59 1.64 -5.96 -2.03
CA TYR A 59 3.02 -5.50 -1.89
C TYR A 59 3.93 -5.95 -3.06
N ASP A 60 3.35 -6.20 -4.24
CA ASP A 60 4.04 -6.71 -5.41
C ASP A 60 4.37 -5.57 -6.39
N THR A 61 5.65 -5.33 -6.62
CA THR A 61 6.11 -4.34 -7.60
C THR A 61 5.71 -4.68 -9.02
N THR A 62 5.39 -5.93 -9.33
CA THR A 62 4.92 -6.35 -10.66
C THR A 62 3.41 -6.55 -10.75
N HIS A 63 2.64 -6.11 -9.76
CA HIS A 63 1.19 -6.25 -9.77
C HIS A 63 0.57 -5.63 -11.03
N ARG A 64 -0.41 -6.32 -11.63
CA ARG A 64 -1.12 -5.87 -12.84
C ARG A 64 -2.60 -6.16 -12.73
N LEU A 65 -3.40 -5.12 -12.82
CA LEU A 65 -4.86 -5.22 -12.82
C LEU A 65 -5.42 -4.68 -14.13
N GLN A 66 -6.05 -5.56 -14.92
CA GLN A 66 -6.73 -5.19 -16.16
C GLN A 66 -8.16 -4.74 -15.86
N HIS A 67 -8.50 -3.53 -16.27
CA HIS A 67 -9.81 -2.92 -16.07
C HIS A 67 -10.78 -3.31 -17.19
N PRO A 68 -12.11 -3.28 -16.95
CA PRO A 68 -13.11 -3.58 -17.99
C PRO A 68 -13.05 -2.66 -19.22
N ASP A 69 -12.54 -1.44 -19.05
CA ASP A 69 -12.33 -0.47 -20.14
C ASP A 69 -11.07 -0.75 -20.98
N GLY A 70 -10.31 -1.80 -20.65
CA GLY A 70 -9.07 -2.18 -21.30
C GLY A 70 -7.83 -1.48 -20.76
N SER A 71 -7.97 -0.51 -19.85
CA SER A 71 -6.83 0.11 -19.17
C SER A 71 -6.20 -0.85 -18.15
N VAL A 72 -4.96 -0.56 -17.74
CA VAL A 72 -4.20 -1.42 -16.81
C VAL A 72 -3.64 -0.56 -15.68
N SER A 73 -3.88 -0.98 -14.44
CA SER A 73 -3.19 -0.49 -13.24
C SER A 73 -1.96 -1.35 -12.96
N LEU A 74 -0.86 -0.73 -12.56
CA LEU A 74 0.47 -1.30 -12.53
C LEU A 74 1.16 -1.06 -11.19
N GLY A 75 1.93 -2.03 -10.76
CA GLY A 75 2.88 -1.91 -9.68
C GLY A 75 2.27 -1.89 -8.30
N ILE A 76 3.16 -1.69 -7.33
CA ILE A 76 2.85 -1.79 -5.91
C ILE A 76 1.82 -0.75 -5.44
N PHE A 77 1.55 0.31 -6.21
CA PHE A 77 0.54 1.33 -5.90
C PHE A 77 -0.61 1.40 -6.93
N GLY A 78 -0.74 0.42 -7.84
CA GLY A 78 -1.87 0.36 -8.78
C GLY A 78 -1.97 1.54 -9.75
N LEU A 79 -0.82 2.03 -10.22
CA LEU A 79 -0.69 3.25 -11.01
C LEU A 79 -1.06 3.05 -12.48
N LYS A 80 -1.60 4.08 -13.12
CA LYS A 80 -1.83 4.12 -14.57
C LYS A 80 -0.84 5.10 -15.20
N TYR A 81 -0.35 4.79 -16.40
CA TYR A 81 0.49 5.73 -17.12
C TYR A 81 -0.31 6.98 -17.49
N ILE A 82 0.22 8.15 -17.15
CA ILE A 82 -0.40 9.44 -17.39
C ILE A 82 0.60 10.35 -18.10
N SER A 83 0.28 10.72 -19.34
CA SER A 83 1.16 11.50 -20.20
C SER A 83 1.43 12.92 -19.68
N THR A 84 0.61 13.46 -18.79
CA THR A 84 0.78 14.82 -18.27
C THR A 84 1.72 14.92 -17.07
N VAL A 85 2.08 13.81 -16.43
CA VAL A 85 2.99 13.79 -15.26
C VAL A 85 4.26 13.04 -15.63
N LEU A 86 5.40 13.74 -15.63
CA LEU A 86 6.66 13.26 -16.23
C LEU A 86 7.09 11.87 -15.75
N ASN A 87 7.02 11.62 -14.43
CA ASN A 87 7.40 10.35 -13.81
C ASN A 87 6.25 9.31 -13.72
N CYS A 88 5.09 9.62 -14.32
CA CYS A 88 4.01 8.66 -14.60
C CYS A 88 3.93 8.29 -16.08
N ARG A 89 4.85 8.78 -16.92
CA ARG A 89 4.85 8.45 -18.35
C ARG A 89 5.42 7.06 -18.54
N GLN A 90 4.96 6.37 -19.59
CA GLN A 90 5.67 5.20 -20.05
C GLN A 90 6.93 5.66 -20.81
N HIS A 91 8.08 5.59 -20.16
CA HIS A 91 9.41 5.77 -20.75
C HIS A 91 10.34 4.67 -20.25
N ASP A 92 11.48 4.48 -20.92
CA ASP A 92 12.42 3.37 -20.64
C ASP A 92 12.90 3.29 -19.18
N ASN A 93 12.79 4.39 -18.41
CA ASN A 93 13.24 4.48 -17.02
C ASN A 93 12.09 4.64 -16.00
N THR A 94 10.83 4.71 -16.45
CA THR A 94 9.63 4.89 -15.62
C THR A 94 8.67 3.74 -15.86
N ASP A 95 9.08 2.59 -15.32
CA ASP A 95 8.29 1.37 -15.31
C ASP A 95 7.74 1.15 -13.90
N HIS A 96 6.44 1.38 -13.71
CA HIS A 96 5.76 1.12 -12.44
C HIS A 96 5.79 -0.37 -12.05
N THR A 97 6.25 -1.26 -12.95
CA THR A 97 6.44 -2.69 -12.67
C THR A 97 7.87 -3.08 -12.27
N ASN A 98 8.76 -2.11 -12.02
CA ASN A 98 10.12 -2.37 -11.54
C ASN A 98 10.26 -2.15 -10.02
N ASP A 99 11.43 -2.49 -9.46
CA ASP A 99 11.67 -2.39 -8.01
C ASP A 99 12.05 -0.97 -7.52
N ASN A 100 12.05 0.05 -8.41
CA ASN A 100 12.40 1.42 -8.07
C ASN A 100 11.16 2.30 -7.80
N LEU A 101 10.86 2.52 -6.52
CA LEU A 101 9.67 3.25 -6.08
C LEU A 101 9.75 4.78 -6.19
N GLN A 102 10.87 5.37 -6.63
CA GLN A 102 11.01 6.84 -6.65
C GLN A 102 9.97 7.51 -7.55
N GLY A 103 9.85 7.06 -8.80
CA GLY A 103 8.85 7.57 -9.74
C GLY A 103 7.43 7.22 -9.30
N ASP A 104 7.26 6.08 -8.65
CA ASP A 104 5.95 5.59 -8.20
C ASP A 104 5.37 6.44 -7.08
N LEU A 105 6.20 6.88 -6.12
CA LEU A 105 5.77 7.76 -5.03
C LEU A 105 5.32 9.14 -5.55
N GLU A 106 6.08 9.71 -6.49
CA GLU A 106 5.68 10.95 -7.16
C GLU A 106 4.37 10.75 -7.92
N CYS A 107 4.26 9.64 -8.63
CA CYS A 107 3.10 9.36 -9.46
C CYS A 107 1.83 9.15 -8.64
N LEU A 108 1.94 8.37 -7.55
CA LEU A 108 0.87 8.16 -6.57
C LEU A 108 0.37 9.51 -6.04
N ASN A 109 1.27 10.38 -5.60
CA ASN A 109 0.89 11.71 -5.10
C ASN A 109 0.19 12.55 -6.17
N LYS A 110 0.80 12.69 -7.34
CA LYS A 110 0.34 13.64 -8.37
C LYS A 110 -0.89 13.19 -9.13
N THR A 111 -1.22 11.90 -9.14
CA THR A 111 -2.31 11.37 -9.99
C THR A 111 -3.41 10.64 -9.23
N VAL A 112 -3.11 10.06 -8.07
CA VAL A 112 -4.09 9.33 -7.27
C VAL A 112 -4.49 10.17 -6.08
N LEU A 113 -3.54 10.52 -5.21
CA LEU A 113 -3.82 11.24 -3.97
C LEU A 113 -4.12 12.74 -4.19
N SER A 114 -3.79 13.29 -5.36
CA SER A 114 -4.19 14.65 -5.75
C SER A 114 -5.68 14.77 -6.09
N ARG A 115 -6.38 13.64 -6.33
CA ARG A 115 -7.82 13.61 -6.61
C ARG A 115 -8.59 13.44 -5.30
N PRO A 116 -9.45 14.40 -4.89
CA PRO A 116 -10.13 14.37 -3.59
C PRO A 116 -10.88 13.05 -3.30
N ASN A 117 -11.59 12.51 -4.28
CA ASN A 117 -12.37 11.28 -4.10
C ASN A 117 -11.48 10.04 -3.90
N LYS A 118 -10.37 9.94 -4.64
CA LYS A 118 -9.40 8.84 -4.48
C LYS A 118 -8.61 8.97 -3.19
N ALA A 119 -8.23 10.19 -2.81
CA ALA A 119 -7.59 10.46 -1.53
C ALA A 119 -8.49 10.02 -0.37
N TYR A 120 -9.76 10.42 -0.41
CA TYR A 120 -10.75 10.00 0.59
C TYR A 120 -10.96 8.48 0.60
N MET A 121 -11.02 7.84 -0.57
CA MET A 121 -11.12 6.38 -0.67
C MET A 121 -9.98 5.69 0.07
N TYR A 122 -8.73 6.10 -0.17
CA TYR A 122 -7.58 5.50 0.51
C TYR A 122 -7.50 5.89 1.98
N GLU A 123 -7.88 7.11 2.37
CA GLU A 123 -8.03 7.48 3.79
C GLU A 123 -9.00 6.53 4.50
N ARG A 124 -10.17 6.30 3.89
CA ARG A 124 -11.19 5.41 4.44
C ARG A 124 -10.71 3.96 4.51
N LEU A 125 -10.13 3.46 3.42
CA LEU A 125 -9.62 2.09 3.31
C LEU A 125 -8.42 1.84 4.24
N CYS A 126 -7.66 2.87 4.58
CA CYS A 126 -6.52 2.79 5.49
C CYS A 126 -6.86 3.15 6.95
N ALA A 127 -8.15 3.31 7.26
CA ALA A 127 -8.61 3.61 8.60
C ALA A 127 -8.55 2.39 9.52
N SER A 128 -8.54 2.62 10.84
CA SER A 128 -8.24 1.59 11.87
C SER A 128 -9.26 0.46 11.97
N ASP A 129 -10.47 0.63 11.45
CA ASP A 129 -11.52 -0.40 11.39
C ASP A 129 -11.42 -1.29 10.13
N LEU A 130 -10.69 -0.84 9.10
CA LEU A 130 -10.43 -1.59 7.86
C LEU A 130 -9.00 -2.11 7.73
N THR A 131 -8.19 -1.83 8.76
CA THR A 131 -6.80 -2.22 8.81
C THR A 131 -6.47 -2.88 10.14
N ARG A 132 -5.37 -3.63 10.13
CA ARG A 132 -4.76 -4.18 11.33
C ARG A 132 -3.43 -3.47 11.59
N LYS A 133 -3.24 -3.03 12.84
CA LYS A 133 -1.97 -2.49 13.32
C LYS A 133 -0.90 -3.60 13.32
N CYS A 134 0.24 -3.34 12.70
CA CYS A 134 1.40 -4.21 12.66
C CYS A 134 2.62 -3.45 13.18
N SER A 135 3.31 -4.03 14.16
CA SER A 135 4.51 -3.45 14.74
C SER A 135 5.74 -4.09 14.10
N CYS A 136 6.58 -3.28 13.47
CA CYS A 136 7.84 -3.72 12.89
C CYS A 136 8.94 -3.57 13.95
N GLY A 137 9.17 -4.60 14.76
CA GLY A 137 10.27 -4.65 15.70
C GLY A 137 11.32 -5.65 15.25
N GLU A 138 12.57 -5.19 15.04
CA GLU A 138 13.77 -5.85 15.59
C GLU A 138 15.06 -5.02 15.38
N THR A 139 15.76 -4.83 16.51
CA THR A 139 17.15 -4.44 16.81
C THR A 139 17.91 -3.36 16.05
N ASP A 140 17.58 -2.98 14.83
CA ASP A 140 18.19 -1.83 14.14
C ASP A 140 17.25 -1.31 13.04
N CYS A 141 16.96 0.00 13.09
CA CYS A 141 16.15 0.82 12.16
C CYS A 141 14.66 1.07 12.53
N SER A 142 14.45 2.14 13.31
CA SER A 142 13.58 3.32 13.05
C SER A 142 12.19 3.23 12.38
N VAL A 143 11.52 2.09 12.29
CA VAL A 143 10.05 2.07 12.11
C VAL A 143 9.42 2.10 13.51
N THR A 144 9.58 3.22 14.21
CA THR A 144 9.14 3.36 15.62
C THR A 144 7.62 3.43 15.77
N ASP A 145 6.90 3.67 14.66
CA ASP A 145 5.45 3.71 14.62
C ASP A 145 4.89 2.47 13.93
N SER A 146 3.80 1.93 14.48
CA SER A 146 3.11 0.80 13.85
C SER A 146 2.54 1.19 12.49
N ILE A 147 2.66 0.28 11.53
CA ILE A 147 2.07 0.38 10.21
C ILE A 147 0.67 -0.24 10.20
N TRP A 148 -0.18 0.20 9.26
CA TRP A 148 -1.53 -0.33 9.08
C TRP A 148 -1.59 -1.20 7.82
N VAL A 149 -2.07 -2.43 7.96
CA VAL A 149 -2.18 -3.42 6.88
C VAL A 149 -3.66 -3.68 6.57
N PRO A 150 -4.10 -3.68 5.30
CA PRO A 150 -5.49 -3.91 4.93
C PRO A 150 -6.05 -5.26 5.42
N LEU A 151 -7.30 -5.25 5.88
CA LEU A 151 -8.07 -6.47 6.17
C LEU A 151 -8.70 -7.06 4.90
N TYR A 152 -9.23 -6.21 4.02
CA TYR A 152 -9.90 -6.58 2.77
C TYR A 152 -8.97 -6.36 1.57
N LYS A 153 -7.88 -7.12 1.50
CA LYS A 153 -6.81 -6.90 0.50
C LYS A 153 -7.28 -6.95 -0.95
N ASP A 154 -8.28 -7.78 -1.23
CA ASP A 154 -8.84 -8.01 -2.56
C ASP A 154 -9.83 -6.94 -3.03
N ILE A 155 -10.18 -5.95 -2.18
CA ILE A 155 -11.23 -4.98 -2.51
C ILE A 155 -10.89 -4.19 -3.77
N ILE A 156 -9.63 -3.82 -3.99
CA ILE A 156 -9.24 -3.05 -5.18
C ILE A 156 -9.29 -3.92 -6.43
N ASP A 157 -8.86 -5.18 -6.36
CA ASP A 157 -8.92 -6.11 -7.49
C ASP A 157 -10.37 -6.43 -7.88
N LEU A 158 -11.26 -6.57 -6.91
CA LEU A 158 -12.68 -6.86 -7.14
C LEU A 158 -13.47 -5.65 -7.65
N THR A 159 -13.06 -4.44 -7.27
CA THR A 159 -13.77 -3.20 -7.60
C THR A 159 -13.08 -2.39 -8.69
N TYR A 160 -11.93 -2.86 -9.18
CA TYR A 160 -11.03 -2.12 -10.05
C TYR A 160 -10.55 -0.79 -9.45
N GLY A 161 -10.64 -0.66 -8.12
CA GLY A 161 -10.35 0.59 -7.40
C GLY A 161 -11.30 1.74 -7.74
N GLU A 162 -12.48 1.47 -8.28
CA GLU A 162 -13.52 2.46 -8.57
C GLU A 162 -14.31 2.82 -7.29
N GLU A 163 -14.44 4.11 -6.99
CA GLU A 163 -14.94 4.60 -5.70
C GLU A 163 -16.35 4.09 -5.38
N ASP A 164 -17.25 4.13 -6.35
CA ASP A 164 -18.64 3.66 -6.17
C ASP A 164 -18.71 2.15 -5.94
N ALA A 165 -17.81 1.39 -6.56
CA ALA A 165 -17.73 -0.06 -6.39
C ALA A 165 -17.11 -0.42 -5.03
N VAL A 166 -16.11 0.34 -4.56
CA VAL A 166 -15.56 0.23 -3.20
C VAL A 166 -16.63 0.53 -2.16
N ALA A 167 -17.37 1.63 -2.32
CA ALA A 167 -18.45 1.98 -1.41
C ALA A 167 -19.53 0.89 -1.35
N LYS A 168 -19.91 0.35 -2.52
CA LYS A 168 -20.84 -0.78 -2.61
C LYS A 168 -20.31 -2.02 -1.89
N TYR A 169 -19.07 -2.43 -2.14
CA TYR A 169 -18.43 -3.59 -1.51
C TYR A 169 -18.46 -3.52 0.02
N LEU A 170 -18.17 -2.34 0.58
CA LEU A 170 -18.20 -2.09 2.01
C LEU A 170 -19.64 -2.10 2.55
N SER A 171 -20.58 -1.50 1.82
CA SER A 171 -22.00 -1.47 2.23
C SER A 171 -22.61 -2.87 2.35
N GLU A 172 -22.23 -3.79 1.44
CA GLU A 172 -22.66 -5.20 1.46
C GLU A 172 -22.14 -5.96 2.69
N ARG A 173 -21.13 -5.41 3.37
CA ARG A 173 -20.55 -5.92 4.61
C ARG A 173 -20.96 -5.10 5.83
N ASN A 174 -21.98 -4.25 5.70
CA ASN A 174 -22.47 -3.34 6.75
C ASN A 174 -21.41 -2.35 7.26
N ILE A 175 -20.48 -1.96 6.38
CA ILE A 175 -19.46 -0.96 6.68
C ILE A 175 -19.82 0.33 5.94
N ASP A 176 -19.95 1.42 6.69
CA ASP A 176 -20.23 2.73 6.12
C ASP A 176 -18.93 3.35 5.57
N TYR A 177 -18.91 3.61 4.26
CA TYR A 177 -17.81 4.26 3.56
C TYR A 177 -17.65 5.73 3.96
N TYR A 178 -18.74 6.43 4.27
CA TYR A 178 -18.72 7.87 4.55
C TYR A 178 -18.47 8.20 6.02
N LYS A 179 -18.41 7.18 6.87
CA LYS A 179 -18.23 7.34 8.31
C LYS A 179 -16.78 7.01 8.70
N PRO A 180 -15.98 8.01 9.14
CA PRO A 180 -14.66 7.74 9.69
C PRO A 180 -14.79 6.91 10.98
N PRO A 181 -13.81 6.04 11.30
CA PRO A 181 -13.83 5.32 12.57
C PRO A 181 -13.78 6.31 13.74
N PRO A 182 -14.40 5.98 14.88
CA PRO A 182 -14.27 6.80 16.07
C PRO A 182 -12.79 6.98 16.39
N THR A 183 -12.36 8.24 16.52
CA THR A 183 -11.02 8.56 16.98
C THR A 183 -10.86 7.91 18.34
N THR A 184 -9.97 6.92 18.48
CA THR A 184 -9.53 6.48 19.80
C THR A 184 -8.84 7.69 20.43
N THR A 185 -9.57 8.44 21.25
CA THR A 185 -8.99 9.40 22.17
C THR A 185 -7.93 8.65 22.94
N GLN A 186 -6.66 8.99 22.71
CA GLN A 186 -5.62 8.64 23.66
C GLN A 186 -6.08 9.19 25.00
N THR A 187 -6.45 8.31 25.92
CA THR A 187 -6.60 8.67 27.32
C THR A 187 -5.30 9.37 27.70
N PRO A 188 -5.31 10.62 28.21
CA PRO A 188 -4.10 11.25 28.65
C PRO A 188 -3.47 10.35 29.71
N HIS A 189 -2.30 9.79 29.40
CA HIS A 189 -1.46 9.14 30.39
C HIS A 189 -1.14 10.20 31.43
N THR A 190 -1.91 10.19 32.51
CA THR A 190 -1.66 11.01 33.68
C THR A 190 -0.44 10.38 34.33
N THR A 191 0.74 10.91 34.02
CA THR A 191 1.96 10.60 34.76
C THR A 191 1.73 11.02 36.21
N GLN A 192 1.35 10.06 37.05
CA GLN A 192 1.40 10.24 38.49
C GLN A 192 2.88 10.24 38.89
N THR A 193 3.43 11.44 39.09
CA THR A 193 4.70 11.62 39.78
C THR A 193 4.53 11.11 41.21
N PRO A 194 5.37 10.20 41.71
CA PRO A 194 5.37 9.85 43.13
C PRO A 194 5.81 11.07 43.93
N HIS A 195 4.91 11.65 44.73
CA HIS A 195 5.30 12.60 45.76
C HIS A 195 6.04 11.84 46.86
N THR A 196 7.36 12.00 46.89
CA THR A 196 8.19 11.60 48.04
C THR A 196 7.84 12.50 49.22
N THR A 197 7.06 11.97 50.17
CA THR A 197 6.86 12.60 51.48
C THR A 197 8.17 12.47 52.27
N GLN A 198 8.88 13.58 52.47
CA GLN A 198 9.89 13.67 53.52
C GLN A 198 9.18 13.82 54.87
N THR A 199 9.38 12.85 55.76
CA THR A 199 8.96 12.90 57.17
C THR A 199 10.03 13.64 57.97
N PRO A 200 9.69 14.62 58.83
CA PRO A 200 10.65 15.27 59.72
C PRO A 200 10.83 14.46 61.01
N HIS A 201 12.09 14.25 61.41
CA HIS A 201 12.51 13.91 62.78
C HIS A 201 13.71 14.78 63.16
#